data_AF-A0A447MXT1-F1
#
_entry.id   AF-A0A447MXT1-F1
#
_cell.length_a   1.000
_cell.length_b   1.000
_cell.length_c   1.000
_cell.angle_alpha   90.00
_cell.angle_beta   90.00
_cell.angle_gamma   90.00
#
_symmetry.space_group_name_H-M   'P 1'
#
loop_
_entity.id
_entity.type
_entity.pdbx_description
1 polymer ?
#
loop_
_entity_poly.entity_id
_entity_poly.type
_entity_poly.pdbx_seq_one_letter_code
_entity_poly.pdbx_strand_id
1 'polypeptide(L)'
;MVGGCSGVAQDVPPYVIAQGNHATPFGVNIEGLKRRGFSREGLVAIRNAYKLLYRSGKTLDEAKLEIAELAEKHPEVKAFTEFFERSTRGPIR
;
A
#
# COMPACT_ATOMS: atom_id res chain seq x y z
N MET A 1 -6.64 4.86 -4.72
CA MET A 1 -7.53 5.99 -5.05
C MET A 1 -6.64 7.19 -5.31
N VAL A 2 -6.82 7.89 -6.43
CA VAL A 2 -6.00 9.07 -6.77
C VAL A 2 -6.91 10.28 -6.81
N GLY A 3 -6.53 11.34 -6.08
CA GLY A 3 -7.28 12.60 -6.07
C GLY A 3 -7.28 13.29 -7.43
N GLY A 4 -8.32 14.06 -7.74
CA GLY A 4 -8.36 14.89 -8.95
C GLY A 4 -7.17 15.86 -9.03
N CYS A 5 -6.79 16.25 -10.25
CA CYS A 5 -5.68 17.18 -10.50
C CYS A 5 -4.33 16.74 -9.89
N SER A 6 -4.11 15.42 -9.71
CA SER A 6 -2.85 14.89 -9.19
C SER A 6 -1.92 14.43 -10.32
N GLY A 7 -0.62 14.65 -10.16
CA GLY A 7 0.42 14.17 -11.06
C GLY A 7 1.17 12.99 -10.43
N VAL A 8 0.90 11.77 -10.91
CA VAL A 8 1.54 10.55 -10.38
C VAL A 8 2.84 10.26 -11.13
N ALA A 9 3.96 10.54 -10.48
CA ALA A 9 5.30 10.32 -11.03
C ALA A 9 5.96 9.02 -10.53
N GLN A 10 5.35 8.24 -9.66
CA GLN A 10 5.92 6.98 -9.17
C GLN A 10 4.81 5.95 -9.02
N ASP A 11 5.17 4.69 -8.78
CA ASP A 11 4.20 3.60 -8.71
C ASP A 11 3.36 3.74 -7.43
N VAL A 12 2.05 3.60 -7.52
CA VAL A 12 1.15 3.71 -6.36
C VAL A 12 0.86 2.31 -5.82
N PRO A 13 1.23 1.99 -4.57
CA PRO A 13 0.94 0.68 -4.00
C PRO A 13 -0.57 0.41 -3.91
N PRO A 14 -0.98 -0.87 -3.87
CA PRO A 14 -2.39 -1.22 -3.77
C PRO A 14 -3.01 -0.63 -2.51
N TYR A 15 -4.30 -0.32 -2.59
CA TYR A 15 -5.12 0.20 -1.48
C TYR A 15 -4.75 1.61 -0.99
N VAL A 16 -3.67 2.21 -1.47
CA VAL A 16 -3.21 3.55 -1.06
C VAL A 16 -4.11 4.65 -1.64
N ILE A 17 -4.27 5.72 -0.87
CA ILE A 17 -4.79 7.02 -1.33
C ILE A 17 -3.59 7.87 -1.72
N ALA A 18 -3.57 8.42 -2.93
CA ALA A 18 -2.51 9.31 -3.41
C ALA A 18 -3.10 10.64 -3.87
N GLN A 19 -2.42 11.76 -3.59
CA GLN A 19 -2.86 13.08 -4.01
C GLN A 19 -1.67 14.03 -4.16
N GLY A 20 -1.79 15.03 -5.04
CA GLY A 20 -0.79 16.10 -5.23
C GLY A 20 -0.06 16.01 -6.56
N ASN A 21 0.81 16.98 -6.83
CA ASN A 21 1.62 17.05 -8.05
C ASN A 21 3.04 17.51 -7.70
N HIS A 22 4.02 16.62 -7.48
CA HIS A 22 3.94 15.15 -7.55
C HIS A 22 3.13 14.52 -6.40
N ALA A 23 2.43 13.43 -6.70
CA ALA A 23 1.51 12.78 -5.77
C ALA A 23 2.23 12.04 -4.63
N THR A 24 1.74 12.22 -3.40
CA THR A 24 2.24 11.58 -2.17
C THR A 24 1.15 10.71 -1.52
N PRO A 25 1.50 9.74 -0.64
CA PRO A 25 0.54 8.83 -0.03
C PRO A 25 -0.17 9.45 1.18
N PHE A 26 -1.50 9.35 1.20
CA PHE A 26 -2.40 9.83 2.26
C PHE A 26 -3.15 8.67 2.96
N GLY A 27 -2.44 7.59 3.27
CA GLY A 27 -3.01 6.44 3.98
C GLY A 27 -3.71 5.43 3.09
N VAL A 28 -4.56 4.60 3.70
CA VAL A 28 -5.26 3.47 3.06
C VAL A 28 -6.71 3.87 2.75
N ASN A 29 -7.22 3.44 1.60
CA ASN A 29 -8.62 3.61 1.20
C ASN A 29 -9.56 2.65 1.95
N ILE A 30 -9.69 2.85 3.25
CA ILE A 30 -10.48 1.98 4.14
C ILE A 30 -11.94 1.92 3.70
N GLU A 31 -12.55 3.05 3.36
CA GLU A 31 -13.95 3.10 2.93
C GLU A 31 -14.18 2.32 1.63
N GLY A 32 -13.27 2.45 0.66
CA GLY A 32 -13.33 1.67 -0.58
C GLY A 32 -13.21 0.16 -0.34
N LEU A 33 -12.39 -0.26 0.63
CA LEU A 33 -12.22 -1.66 1.00
C LEU A 33 -13.42 -2.22 1.77
N LYS A 34 -13.99 -1.46 2.71
CA LYS A 34 -15.21 -1.84 3.42
C LYS A 34 -16.37 -2.07 2.45
N ARG A 35 -16.56 -1.16 1.48
CA ARG A 35 -17.60 -1.30 0.44
C ARG A 35 -17.40 -2.53 -0.45
N ARG A 36 -16.18 -3.06 -0.55
CA ARG A 36 -15.84 -4.27 -1.31
C ARG A 36 -15.88 -5.54 -0.46
N GLY A 37 -16.35 -5.46 0.79
CA GLY A 37 -16.53 -6.63 1.65
C GLY A 37 -15.25 -7.17 2.29
N PHE A 38 -14.19 -6.37 2.39
CA PHE A 38 -12.96 -6.79 3.07
C PHE A 38 -13.23 -7.02 4.56
N SER A 39 -12.69 -8.12 5.09
CA SER A 39 -12.78 -8.50 6.51
C SER A 39 -12.12 -7.44 7.41
N ARG A 40 -12.52 -7.38 8.67
CA ARG A 40 -11.91 -6.44 9.64
C ARG A 40 -10.43 -6.77 9.83
N GLU A 41 -10.10 -8.05 9.86
CA GLU A 41 -8.77 -8.61 10.01
C GLU A 41 -7.90 -8.22 8.80
N GLY A 42 -8.41 -8.39 7.58
CA GLY A 42 -7.75 -7.96 6.35
C GLY A 42 -7.51 -6.45 6.31
N LEU A 43 -8.50 -5.63 6.73
CA LEU A 43 -8.33 -4.18 6.84
C LEU A 43 -7.24 -3.77 7.86
N VAL A 44 -7.07 -4.53 8.95
CA VAL A 44 -5.97 -4.32 9.91
C VAL A 44 -4.64 -4.71 9.28
N ALA A 45 -4.57 -5.87 8.61
CA ALA A 45 -3.36 -6.34 7.96
C ALA A 45 -2.86 -5.37 6.87
N ILE A 46 -3.76 -4.87 6.01
CA ILE A 46 -3.43 -3.86 4.99
C ILE A 46 -2.89 -2.58 5.63
N ARG A 47 -3.48 -2.12 6.74
CA ARG A 47 -2.97 -0.94 7.46
C ARG A 47 -1.59 -1.17 8.07
N ASN A 48 -1.32 -2.38 8.55
CA ASN A 48 0.00 -2.74 9.07
C ASN A 48 1.03 -2.77 7.94
N ALA A 49 0.71 -3.37 6.78
CA ALA A 49 1.57 -3.33 5.60
C ALA A 49 1.88 -1.88 5.15
N TYR A 50 0.87 -1.00 5.14
CA TYR A 50 1.09 0.43 4.85
C TYR A 50 2.06 1.09 5.86
N LYS A 51 1.89 0.81 7.16
CA LYS A 51 2.79 1.34 8.19
C LYS A 51 4.21 0.80 8.05
N LEU A 52 4.36 -0.48 7.71
CA LEU A 52 5.66 -1.08 7.43
C LEU A 52 6.36 -0.39 6.26
N LEU A 53 5.62 -0.06 5.20
CA LEU A 53 6.17 0.61 4.03
C LEU A 53 6.53 2.09 4.26
N TYR A 54 5.71 2.82 5.03
CA TYR A 54 5.79 4.29 5.09
C TYR A 54 6.12 4.90 6.45
N ARG A 55 5.96 4.17 7.55
CA ARG A 55 6.06 4.71 8.92
C ARG A 55 7.02 3.95 9.84
N SER A 56 7.54 2.81 9.40
CA SER A 56 8.45 1.98 10.21
C SER A 56 9.87 2.54 10.31
N GLY A 57 10.25 3.47 9.42
CA GLY A 57 11.63 3.93 9.28
C GLY A 57 12.56 2.91 8.61
N LYS A 58 12.05 1.74 8.23
CA LYS A 58 12.81 0.67 7.56
C LYS A 58 13.07 1.01 6.10
N THR A 59 14.11 0.40 5.56
CA THR A 59 14.35 0.41 4.12
C THR A 59 13.24 -0.35 3.38
N LEU A 60 13.12 -0.11 2.07
CA LEU A 60 12.10 -0.79 1.27
C LEU A 60 12.29 -2.31 1.28
N ASP A 61 13.53 -2.79 1.27
CA ASP A 61 13.81 -4.23 1.21
C ASP A 61 13.52 -4.94 2.53
N GLU A 62 13.82 -4.31 3.67
CA GLU A 62 13.38 -4.79 4.98
C GLU A 62 11.85 -4.82 5.09
N ALA A 63 11.17 -3.77 4.61
CA ALA A 63 9.71 -3.71 4.62
C ALA A 63 9.08 -4.79 3.71
N LYS A 64 9.70 -5.12 2.57
CA LYS A 64 9.23 -6.21 1.68
C LYS A 64 9.22 -7.56 2.39
N LEU A 65 10.26 -7.88 3.16
CA LEU A 65 10.35 -9.15 3.89
C LEU A 65 9.21 -9.28 4.91
N GLU A 66 8.98 -8.26 5.73
CA GLU A 66 7.91 -8.30 6.74
C GLU A 66 6.51 -8.27 6.12
N ILE A 67 6.34 -7.58 4.98
CA ILE A 67 5.07 -7.59 4.25
C ILE A 67 4.82 -8.97 3.63
N ALA A 68 5.86 -9.68 3.17
CA ALA A 68 5.74 -11.04 2.66
C ALA A 68 5.30 -12.03 3.76
N GLU A 69 5.90 -11.94 4.95
CA GLU A 69 5.48 -12.75 6.12
C GLU A 69 4.01 -12.46 6.52
N LEU A 70 3.59 -11.20 6.43
CA LEU A 70 2.19 -10.83 6.71
C LEU A 70 1.24 -11.38 5.64
N ALA A 71 1.67 -11.44 4.39
CA ALA A 71 0.90 -11.97 3.28
C ALA A 71 0.62 -13.48 3.37
N GLU A 72 1.47 -14.24 4.05
CA GLU A 72 1.21 -15.67 4.31
C GLU A 72 -0.03 -15.88 5.19
N LYS A 73 -0.27 -14.97 6.14
CA LYS A 73 -1.40 -15.04 7.09
C LYS A 73 -2.65 -14.32 6.57
N HIS A 74 -2.46 -13.30 5.74
CA HIS A 74 -3.53 -12.45 5.23
C HIS A 74 -3.44 -12.33 3.70
N PRO A 75 -4.26 -13.07 2.94
CA PRO A 75 -4.18 -13.09 1.48
C PRO A 75 -4.41 -11.70 0.86
N GLU A 76 -5.11 -10.80 1.54
CA GLU A 76 -5.33 -9.43 1.09
C GLU A 76 -4.02 -8.62 1.01
N VAL A 77 -2.98 -9.00 1.76
CA VAL A 77 -1.68 -8.32 1.75
C VAL A 77 -0.82 -8.78 0.57
N LYS A 78 -1.11 -9.94 -0.04
CA LYS A 78 -0.38 -10.47 -1.20
C LYS A 78 -0.37 -9.51 -2.40
N ALA A 79 -1.37 -8.65 -2.52
CA ALA A 79 -1.35 -7.60 -3.55
C ALA A 79 -0.13 -6.66 -3.43
N PHE A 80 0.39 -6.43 -2.22
CA PHE A 80 1.61 -5.63 -2.03
C PHE A 80 2.85 -6.37 -2.54
N THR A 81 2.98 -7.68 -2.29
CA THR A 81 4.12 -8.46 -2.76
C THR A 81 4.14 -8.51 -4.29
N GLU A 82 2.99 -8.77 -4.91
CA GLU A 82 2.84 -8.74 -6.38
C GLU A 82 3.11 -7.34 -6.97
N PHE A 83 2.78 -6.27 -6.24
CA PHE A 83 3.12 -4.91 -6.64
C PHE A 83 4.64 -4.69 -6.66
N PHE A 84 5.36 -5.18 -5.64
CA PHE A 84 6.81 -4.99 -5.56
C PHE A 84 7.56 -5.69 -6.69
N GLU A 85 7.07 -6.84 -7.15
CA GLU A 85 7.64 -7.56 -8.30
C GLU A 85 7.46 -6.81 -9.62
N ARG A 86 6.39 -6.02 -9.74
CA ARG A 86 6.05 -5.28 -10.97
C ARG A 86 6.53 -3.84 -10.98
N SER A 87 6.81 -3.26 -9.81
CA SER A 87 7.21 -1.86 -9.68
C SER A 87 8.60 -1.63 -10.28
N THR A 88 8.69 -0.63 -11.15
CA THR A 88 9.95 -0.25 -11.84
C THR A 88 10.38 1.17 -11.54
N ARG A 89 9.45 2.03 -11.07
CA ARG A 89 9.72 3.44 -10.72
C ARG A 89 9.86 3.67 -9.22
N GLY A 90 9.70 2.61 -8.43
CA GLY A 90 9.59 2.67 -6.98
C GLY A 90 8.24 3.24 -6.52
N PRO A 91 7.86 2.99 -5.25
CA PRO A 91 6.60 3.48 -4.70
C PRO A 91 6.64 5.00 -4.47
N ILE A 92 5.49 5.68 -4.66
CA ILE A 92 5.29 7.08 -4.23
C ILE A 92 5.67 7.24 -2.75
N ARG A 93 6.24 8.37 -2.36
CA ARG A 93 6.59 8.71 -0.97
C ARG A 93 6.01 10.05 -0.52
#